data_AF-A0A925JBB4-F1
#
_entry.id   AF-A0A925JBB4-F1
#
_cell.length_a   1.000
_cell.length_b   1.000
_cell.length_c   1.000
_cell.angle_alpha   90.00
_cell.angle_beta   90.00
_cell.angle_gamma   90.00
#
_symmetry.space_group_name_H-M   'P 1'
#
loop_
_entity.id
_entity.type
_entity.pdbx_description
1 polymer ?
#
loop_
_entity_poly.entity_id
_entity_poly.type
_entity_poly.pdbx_seq_one_letter_code
_entity_poly.pdbx_strand_id
1 'polypeptide(L)'
;MSLRAQLIANAFRQRFADLCQQRAVSISPAGFGPDSQFVAQVQRQLLAASPETSFPEPLFLPPSRSEGSPVWLQANGSCLESLRSLSLGQSLQVSPCVAPAGEDFPATLKACVRDAARSFQLLCERYECPVNLSLPVEAGTAEYLLERLMVQDRVWLERHESGGGRQDELELLLLRLNLVAVRAASTPDLRFPDALNYYYEKLPQDLQPAGDRGWLLASYLGLYARALAVHLKQAF
;
A
#
# COMPACT_ATOMS: atom_id res chain seq x y z
N MET A 1 18.15 -22.62 4.42
CA MET A 1 17.92 -21.19 4.73
C MET A 1 18.96 -20.70 5.73
N SER A 2 19.42 -19.45 5.63
CA SER A 2 20.30 -18.84 6.64
C SER A 2 19.52 -18.47 7.92
N LEU A 3 20.20 -18.37 9.06
CA LEU A 3 19.61 -17.89 10.32
C LEU A 3 18.91 -16.53 10.13
N ARG A 4 19.53 -15.63 9.38
CA ARG A 4 18.95 -14.32 9.04
C ARG A 4 17.62 -14.46 8.30
N ALA A 5 17.53 -15.34 7.30
CA ALA A 5 16.31 -15.54 6.53
C ALA A 5 15.19 -16.14 7.40
N GLN A 6 15.52 -17.04 8.33
CA GLN A 6 14.57 -17.59 9.29
C GLN A 6 14.02 -16.52 10.24
N LEU A 7 14.89 -15.64 10.77
CA LEU A 7 14.48 -14.54 11.64
C LEU A 7 13.54 -13.56 10.92
N ILE A 8 13.85 -13.20 9.67
CA ILE A 8 13.00 -12.33 8.84
C ILE A 8 11.64 -13.00 8.59
N ALA A 9 11.64 -14.28 8.19
CA ALA A 9 10.40 -15.02 7.95
C ALA A 9 9.54 -15.16 9.21
N ASN A 10 10.16 -15.36 10.38
CA ASN A 10 9.44 -15.42 11.65
C ASN A 10 8.86 -14.05 12.03
N ALA A 11 9.60 -12.96 11.82
CA ALA A 11 9.11 -11.59 12.07
C ALA A 11 7.90 -11.26 11.18
N PHE A 12 7.96 -11.60 9.88
CA PHE A 12 6.82 -11.42 8.99
C PHE A 12 5.62 -12.31 9.36
N ARG A 13 5.84 -13.55 9.79
CA ARG A 13 4.77 -14.44 10.28
C ARG A 13 4.07 -13.87 11.49
N GLN A 14 4.86 -13.40 12.47
CA GLN A 14 4.31 -12.77 13.67
C GLN A 14 3.49 -11.54 13.30
N ARG A 15 4.05 -10.66 12.46
CA ARG A 15 3.36 -9.43 12.07
C ARG A 15 2.07 -9.70 11.30
N PHE A 16 2.09 -10.70 10.43
CA PHE A 16 0.91 -11.14 9.71
C PHE A 16 -0.18 -11.64 10.67
N ALA A 17 0.19 -12.46 11.65
CA ALA A 17 -0.73 -12.93 12.67
C ALA A 17 -1.31 -11.77 13.50
N ASP A 18 -0.48 -10.82 13.95
CA ASP A 18 -0.92 -9.65 14.72
C ASP A 18 -1.90 -8.78 13.91
N LEU A 19 -1.62 -8.54 12.62
CA LEU A 19 -2.51 -7.82 11.71
C LEU A 19 -3.88 -8.51 11.61
N CYS A 20 -3.90 -9.82 11.35
CA CYS A 20 -5.11 -10.59 11.16
C CYS A 20 -5.91 -10.80 12.45
N GLN A 21 -5.25 -10.94 13.60
CA GLN A 21 -5.91 -11.30 14.87
C GLN A 21 -6.23 -10.11 15.77
N GLN A 22 -5.44 -9.04 15.71
CA GLN A 22 -5.63 -7.86 16.57
C GLN A 22 -6.21 -6.70 15.77
N ARG A 23 -5.50 -6.27 14.71
CA ARG A 23 -5.87 -5.06 13.99
C ARG A 23 -7.13 -5.23 13.15
N ALA A 24 -7.33 -6.38 12.51
CA ALA A 24 -8.54 -6.64 11.74
C ALA A 24 -9.80 -6.62 12.63
N VAL A 25 -9.69 -7.05 13.89
CA VAL A 25 -10.80 -7.03 14.87
C VAL A 25 -11.13 -5.61 15.31
N SER A 26 -10.14 -4.73 15.43
CA SER A 26 -10.35 -3.36 15.91
C SER A 26 -11.02 -2.43 14.90
N ILE A 27 -10.96 -2.74 13.60
CA ILE A 27 -11.63 -1.96 12.56
C ILE A 27 -13.14 -2.17 12.68
N SER A 28 -13.89 -1.09 12.90
CA SER A 28 -15.36 -1.13 12.89
C SER A 28 -15.89 -0.65 11.54
N PRO A 29 -16.42 -1.53 10.67
CA PRO A 29 -16.92 -1.12 9.35
C PRO A 29 -18.02 -0.06 9.42
N ALA A 30 -18.83 -0.07 10.47
CA ALA A 30 -19.92 0.89 10.66
C ALA A 30 -19.41 2.35 10.76
N GLY A 31 -18.17 2.57 11.22
CA GLY A 31 -17.56 3.89 11.30
C GLY A 31 -17.17 4.51 9.96
N PHE A 32 -17.23 3.75 8.85
CA PHE A 32 -16.79 4.20 7.52
C PHE A 32 -17.94 4.63 6.59
N GLY A 33 -19.16 4.77 7.12
CA GLY A 33 -20.32 5.29 6.38
C GLY A 33 -20.59 4.54 5.06
N PRO A 34 -20.55 5.23 3.90
CA PRO A 34 -20.84 4.62 2.60
C PRO A 34 -19.88 3.47 2.22
N ASP A 35 -18.66 3.46 2.77
CA ASP A 35 -17.64 2.45 2.45
C ASP A 35 -17.61 1.27 3.42
N SER A 36 -18.55 1.22 4.37
CA SER A 36 -18.69 0.15 5.36
C SER A 36 -18.68 -1.25 4.74
N GLN A 37 -19.31 -1.44 3.58
CA GLN A 37 -19.33 -2.74 2.89
C GLN A 37 -17.94 -3.17 2.42
N PHE A 38 -17.18 -2.25 1.83
CA PHE A 38 -15.80 -2.52 1.39
C PHE A 38 -14.91 -2.84 2.60
N VAL A 39 -15.00 -2.05 3.66
CA VAL A 39 -14.23 -2.27 4.89
C VAL A 39 -14.56 -3.62 5.54
N ALA A 40 -15.85 -4.00 5.57
CA ALA A 40 -16.28 -5.31 6.06
C ALA A 40 -15.76 -6.47 5.19
N GLN A 41 -15.62 -6.27 3.88
CA GLN A 41 -15.01 -7.27 2.99
C GLN A 41 -13.52 -7.45 3.30
N VAL A 42 -12.77 -6.35 3.42
CA VAL A 42 -11.34 -6.41 3.79
C VAL A 42 -11.17 -7.07 5.16
N GLN A 43 -11.96 -6.67 6.15
CA GLN A 43 -11.92 -7.26 7.49
C GLN A 43 -12.15 -8.77 7.45
N ARG A 44 -13.21 -9.23 6.75
CA ARG A 44 -13.48 -10.67 6.60
C ARG A 44 -12.34 -11.42 5.94
N GLN A 45 -11.70 -10.84 4.92
CA GLN A 45 -10.54 -11.45 4.28
C GLN A 45 -9.36 -11.57 5.25
N LEU A 46 -9.05 -10.52 6.00
CA LEU A 46 -7.96 -10.54 6.98
C LEU A 46 -8.21 -11.59 8.08
N LEU A 47 -9.43 -11.66 8.60
CA LEU A 47 -9.81 -12.64 9.63
C LEU A 47 -9.78 -14.08 9.13
N ALA A 48 -10.09 -14.29 7.85
CA ALA A 48 -10.03 -15.61 7.20
C ALA A 48 -8.62 -15.94 6.68
N ALA A 49 -7.66 -15.02 6.77
CA ALA A 49 -6.35 -15.21 6.16
C ALA A 49 -5.41 -16.03 7.04
N SER A 50 -4.69 -16.94 6.39
CA SER A 50 -3.62 -17.75 6.91
C SER A 50 -2.35 -17.50 6.08
N PRO A 51 -1.15 -17.54 6.69
CA PRO A 51 0.12 -17.44 5.98
C PRO A 51 0.28 -18.45 4.84
N GLU A 52 -0.36 -19.61 4.94
CA GLU A 52 -0.13 -20.77 4.08
C GLU A 52 -1.09 -20.84 2.88
N THR A 53 -2.30 -20.28 2.99
CA THR A 53 -3.40 -20.60 2.05
C THR A 53 -4.11 -19.39 1.44
N SER A 54 -3.92 -18.17 1.94
CA SER A 54 -4.99 -17.16 1.81
C SER A 54 -4.78 -16.03 0.83
N PHE A 55 -3.67 -15.99 0.09
CA PHE A 55 -3.57 -15.06 -1.03
C PHE A 55 -3.28 -15.82 -2.31
N PRO A 56 -4.13 -15.72 -3.35
CA PRO A 56 -3.81 -16.22 -4.67
C PRO A 56 -2.47 -15.62 -5.15
N GLU A 57 -1.86 -16.26 -6.16
CA GLU A 57 -0.59 -15.85 -6.79
C GLU A 57 -0.41 -14.33 -6.88
N PRO A 58 0.85 -13.83 -6.83
CA PRO A 58 1.13 -12.42 -6.69
C PRO A 58 0.45 -11.61 -7.82
N LEU A 59 -0.66 -10.95 -7.44
CA LEU A 59 -1.42 -10.00 -8.25
C LEU A 59 -0.57 -8.81 -8.76
N PHE A 60 0.65 -8.70 -8.24
CA PHE A 60 1.56 -7.60 -8.42
C PHE A 60 2.72 -7.92 -9.38
N LEU A 61 2.79 -9.14 -9.92
CA LEU A 61 3.75 -9.42 -10.97
C LEU A 61 3.18 -8.92 -12.30
N PRO A 62 3.83 -7.98 -13.00
CA PRO A 62 3.54 -7.80 -14.42
C PRO A 62 3.71 -9.18 -15.09
N PRO A 63 2.86 -9.53 -16.06
CA PRO A 63 2.89 -10.85 -16.68
C PRO A 63 4.31 -11.19 -17.09
N SER A 64 4.89 -12.19 -16.42
CA SER A 64 6.19 -12.77 -16.75
C SER A 64 6.05 -13.42 -18.12
N ARG A 65 6.28 -12.66 -19.18
CA ARG A 65 6.53 -13.20 -20.52
C ARG A 65 7.95 -12.84 -20.89
N SER A 66 8.76 -13.90 -21.00
CA SER A 66 9.85 -14.04 -21.96
C SER A 66 10.13 -12.78 -22.80
N GLU A 67 11.26 -12.13 -22.51
CA GLU A 67 11.99 -11.23 -23.42
C GLU A 67 11.44 -9.80 -23.69
N GLY A 68 10.38 -9.35 -23.02
CA GLY A 68 9.88 -7.97 -23.19
C GLY A 68 10.30 -7.01 -22.07
N SER A 69 10.83 -5.84 -22.42
CA SER A 69 11.04 -4.71 -21.49
C SER A 69 9.80 -4.44 -20.62
N PRO A 70 9.95 -3.96 -19.37
CA PRO A 70 8.82 -3.61 -18.52
C PRO A 70 7.89 -2.63 -19.23
N VAL A 71 6.62 -3.02 -19.41
CA VAL A 71 5.61 -2.22 -20.12
C VAL A 71 4.72 -1.51 -19.10
N TRP A 72 4.42 -0.25 -19.36
CA TRP A 72 3.48 0.53 -18.56
C TRP A 72 2.06 -0.02 -18.76
N LEU A 73 1.30 -0.13 -17.66
CA LEU A 73 -0.04 -0.69 -17.67
C LEU A 73 -1.09 0.39 -17.42
N GLN A 74 -2.24 0.25 -18.07
CA GLN A 74 -3.44 1.01 -17.77
C GLN A 74 -4.51 0.07 -17.21
N ALA A 75 -5.18 0.49 -16.14
CA ALA A 75 -6.33 -0.20 -15.58
C ALA A 75 -7.63 0.37 -16.18
N ASN A 76 -8.69 -0.43 -16.22
CA ASN A 76 -10.02 0.03 -16.68
C ASN A 76 -10.71 0.99 -15.70
N GLY A 77 -10.15 1.23 -14.51
CA GLY A 77 -10.69 2.09 -13.46
C GLY A 77 -9.66 3.07 -12.92
N SER A 78 -10.11 3.94 -12.02
CA SER A 78 -9.27 4.91 -11.32
C SER A 78 -8.26 4.25 -10.38
N CYS A 79 -7.22 5.00 -9.97
CA CYS A 79 -6.25 4.56 -8.96
C CYS A 79 -6.94 4.01 -7.70
N LEU A 80 -7.95 4.73 -7.21
CA LEU A 80 -8.67 4.37 -5.99
C LEU A 80 -9.47 3.07 -6.13
N GLU A 81 -10.13 2.86 -7.27
CA GLU A 81 -10.83 1.60 -7.57
C GLU A 81 -9.83 0.44 -7.69
N SER A 82 -8.70 0.68 -8.36
CA SER A 82 -7.62 -0.30 -8.46
C SER A 82 -7.08 -0.70 -7.08
N LEU A 83 -6.87 0.26 -6.17
CA LEU A 83 -6.45 -0.02 -4.79
C LEU A 83 -7.50 -0.84 -4.02
N ARG A 84 -8.79 -0.54 -4.19
CA ARG A 84 -9.87 -1.35 -3.60
C ARG A 84 -9.80 -2.79 -4.09
N SER A 85 -9.75 -3.00 -5.41
CA SER A 85 -9.67 -4.34 -5.99
C SER A 85 -8.42 -5.10 -5.53
N LEU A 86 -7.25 -4.46 -5.56
CA LEU A 86 -5.99 -5.09 -5.10
C LEU A 86 -6.02 -5.45 -3.61
N SER A 87 -6.57 -4.58 -2.75
CA SER A 87 -6.69 -4.88 -1.32
C SER A 87 -7.57 -6.10 -1.04
N LEU A 88 -8.62 -6.30 -1.86
CA LEU A 88 -9.50 -7.47 -1.84
C LEU A 88 -8.92 -8.67 -2.59
N GLY A 89 -7.75 -8.54 -3.22
CA GLY A 89 -7.12 -9.62 -3.95
C GLY A 89 -7.75 -9.97 -5.26
N GLN A 90 -8.49 -9.03 -5.82
CA GLN A 90 -9.07 -9.15 -7.13
C GLN A 90 -8.00 -8.80 -8.17
N SER A 91 -8.01 -9.51 -9.29
CA SER A 91 -7.18 -9.18 -10.43
C SER A 91 -7.66 -7.87 -11.06
N LEU A 92 -6.71 -7.01 -11.40
CA LEU A 92 -6.98 -5.83 -12.22
C LEU A 92 -7.11 -6.24 -13.68
N GLN A 93 -8.13 -5.71 -14.36
CA GLN A 93 -8.16 -5.74 -15.81
C GLN A 93 -7.22 -4.65 -16.32
N VAL A 94 -6.11 -5.09 -16.93
CA VAL A 94 -5.04 -4.19 -17.39
C VAL A 94 -4.75 -4.38 -18.87
N SER A 95 -4.32 -3.31 -19.51
CA SER A 95 -3.80 -3.32 -20.88
C SER A 95 -2.46 -2.59 -20.94
N PRO A 96 -1.51 -3.03 -21.78
CA PRO A 96 -0.29 -2.27 -22.05
C PRO A 96 -0.61 -0.90 -22.66
N CYS A 97 0.07 0.15 -22.20
CA CYS A 97 -0.03 1.46 -22.83
C CYS A 97 1.31 2.21 -22.78
N VAL A 98 1.30 3.45 -23.28
CA VAL A 98 2.50 4.31 -23.30
C VAL A 98 2.69 4.91 -21.91
N ALA A 99 3.91 4.78 -21.38
CA ALA A 99 4.25 5.45 -20.13
C ALA A 99 4.02 6.96 -20.26
N PRO A 100 3.37 7.63 -19.28
CA PRO A 100 3.19 9.06 -19.37
C PRO A 100 4.57 9.74 -19.37
N ALA A 101 4.75 10.76 -20.20
CA ALA A 101 5.99 11.52 -20.28
C ALA A 101 6.35 12.05 -18.88
N GLY A 102 7.53 11.71 -18.35
CA GLY A 102 7.76 11.95 -16.93
C GLY A 102 9.12 11.53 -16.40
N GLU A 103 10.22 11.85 -17.10
CA GLU A 103 11.58 11.65 -16.56
C GLU A 103 11.81 12.41 -15.23
N ASP A 104 10.93 13.37 -14.87
CA ASP A 104 11.05 14.18 -13.66
C ASP A 104 9.80 14.21 -12.74
N PHE A 105 9.02 13.12 -12.72
CA PHE A 105 7.84 13.03 -11.84
C PHE A 105 8.17 13.22 -10.33
N PRO A 106 9.28 12.66 -9.79
CA PRO A 106 9.68 12.94 -8.41
C PRO A 106 9.94 14.43 -8.12
N ALA A 107 10.52 15.20 -9.05
CA ALA A 107 10.69 16.63 -8.83
C ALA A 107 9.35 17.38 -8.88
N THR A 108 8.43 16.97 -9.76
CA THR A 108 7.06 17.49 -9.77
C THR A 108 6.39 17.29 -8.40
N LEU A 109 6.51 16.10 -7.80
CA LEU A 109 6.00 15.84 -6.45
C LEU A 109 6.71 16.65 -5.37
N LYS A 110 8.02 16.88 -5.49
CA LYS A 110 8.79 17.73 -4.57
C LYS A 110 8.35 19.19 -4.64
N ALA A 111 8.01 19.70 -5.82
CA ALA A 111 7.51 21.05 -5.99
C ALA A 111 6.14 21.24 -5.30
N CYS A 112 5.32 20.20 -5.26
CA CYS A 112 4.00 20.20 -4.61
C CYS A 112 4.03 19.78 -3.13
N VAL A 113 5.20 19.74 -2.48
CA VAL A 113 5.34 19.14 -1.14
C VAL A 113 4.46 19.75 -0.05
N ARG A 114 4.09 21.03 -0.19
CA ARG A 114 3.22 21.76 0.76
C ARG A 114 1.74 21.69 0.40
N ASP A 115 1.40 21.08 -0.72
CA ASP A 115 0.05 20.94 -1.23
C ASP A 115 -0.34 19.46 -1.25
N ALA A 116 -0.99 19.03 -0.17
CA ALA A 116 -1.38 17.65 0.02
C ALA A 116 -2.42 17.21 -1.02
N ALA A 117 -3.41 18.06 -1.31
CA ALA A 117 -4.46 17.78 -2.29
C ALA A 117 -3.88 17.62 -3.70
N ARG A 118 -2.97 18.51 -4.11
CA ARG A 118 -2.31 18.40 -5.42
C ARG A 118 -1.42 17.16 -5.50
N SER A 119 -0.65 16.88 -4.44
CA SER A 119 0.17 15.66 -4.38
C SER A 119 -0.67 14.39 -4.47
N PHE A 120 -1.82 14.36 -3.79
CA PHE A 120 -2.77 13.26 -3.84
C PHE A 120 -3.28 13.05 -5.28
N GLN A 121 -3.72 14.13 -5.93
CA GLN A 121 -4.20 14.10 -7.30
C GLN A 121 -3.12 13.58 -8.26
N LEU A 122 -1.90 14.12 -8.19
CA LEU A 122 -0.79 13.71 -9.06
C LEU A 122 -0.44 12.22 -8.91
N LEU A 123 -0.47 11.69 -7.68
CA LEU A 123 -0.24 10.27 -7.44
C LEU A 123 -1.37 9.40 -7.99
N CYS A 124 -2.63 9.83 -7.83
CA CYS A 124 -3.77 9.12 -8.40
C CYS A 124 -3.76 9.12 -9.93
N GLU A 125 -3.41 10.24 -10.57
CA GLU A 125 -3.28 10.35 -12.03
C GLU A 125 -2.11 9.53 -12.58
N ARG A 126 -0.95 9.57 -11.93
CA ARG A 126 0.22 8.78 -12.36
C ARG A 126 -0.03 7.29 -12.17
N TYR A 127 -0.65 6.89 -11.07
CA TYR A 127 -0.80 5.50 -10.68
C TYR A 127 -2.25 5.02 -10.76
N GLU A 128 -2.98 5.36 -11.84
CA GLU A 128 -4.26 4.74 -12.19
C GLU A 128 -4.19 3.20 -12.11
N CYS A 129 -3.04 2.65 -12.50
CA CYS A 129 -2.63 1.29 -12.20
C CYS A 129 -1.50 1.28 -11.16
N PRO A 130 -1.80 1.05 -9.85
CA PRO A 130 -0.82 1.13 -8.75
C PRO A 130 0.40 0.23 -8.92
N VAL A 131 0.26 -0.89 -9.64
CA VAL A 131 1.35 -1.84 -9.89
C VAL A 131 2.48 -1.25 -10.75
N ASN A 132 2.23 -0.14 -11.47
CA ASN A 132 3.26 0.55 -12.24
C ASN A 132 4.38 1.11 -11.34
N LEU A 133 4.11 1.40 -10.06
CA LEU A 133 5.16 1.80 -9.11
C LEU A 133 6.23 0.70 -8.93
N SER A 134 5.89 -0.55 -9.27
CA SER A 134 6.82 -1.67 -9.21
C SER A 134 7.77 -1.74 -10.42
N LEU A 135 7.57 -0.93 -11.46
CA LEU A 135 8.42 -0.92 -12.64
C LEU A 135 9.82 -0.34 -12.31
N PRO A 136 10.91 -0.84 -12.92
CA PRO A 136 12.26 -0.32 -12.68
C PRO A 136 12.41 1.18 -12.98
N VAL A 137 11.70 1.69 -14.00
CA VAL A 137 11.70 3.13 -14.35
C VAL A 137 11.11 4.01 -13.25
N GLU A 138 10.27 3.46 -12.38
CA GLU A 138 9.65 4.16 -11.24
C GLU A 138 10.47 4.05 -9.95
N ALA A 139 11.70 3.49 -9.98
CA ALA A 139 12.53 3.36 -8.80
C ALA A 139 12.77 4.71 -8.10
N GLY A 140 13.02 5.79 -8.85
CA GLY A 140 13.19 7.13 -8.29
C GLY A 140 11.94 7.64 -7.55
N THR A 141 10.74 7.36 -8.08
CA THR A 141 9.50 7.72 -7.40
C THR A 141 9.27 6.85 -6.17
N ALA A 142 9.53 5.54 -6.25
CA ALA A 142 9.39 4.63 -5.11
C ALA A 142 10.30 5.02 -3.95
N GLU A 143 11.58 5.36 -4.23
CA GLU A 143 12.51 5.88 -3.23
C GLU A 143 12.04 7.20 -2.63
N TYR A 144 11.53 8.11 -3.45
CA TYR A 144 10.98 9.37 -2.95
C TYR A 144 9.80 9.12 -2.00
N LEU A 145 8.85 8.27 -2.36
CA LEU A 145 7.70 7.94 -1.49
C LEU A 145 8.16 7.28 -0.18
N LEU A 146 9.16 6.42 -0.24
CA LEU A 146 9.75 5.80 0.94
C LEU A 146 10.44 6.85 1.84
N GLU A 147 11.22 7.76 1.28
CA GLU A 147 11.85 8.88 2.01
C GLU A 147 10.79 9.77 2.68
N ARG A 148 9.71 10.07 1.95
CA ARG A 148 8.57 10.84 2.46
C ARG A 148 7.97 10.22 3.72
N LEU A 149 7.68 8.92 3.65
CA LEU A 149 7.16 8.15 4.78
C LEU A 149 8.16 8.16 5.95
N MET A 150 9.42 7.80 5.68
CA MET A 150 10.40 7.58 6.77
C MET A 150 10.90 8.86 7.44
N VAL A 151 10.78 10.02 6.78
CA VAL A 151 11.29 11.30 7.30
C VAL A 151 10.14 12.23 7.66
N GLN A 152 9.39 12.71 6.67
CA GLN A 152 8.50 13.84 6.89
C GLN A 152 7.15 13.41 7.47
N ASP A 153 6.55 12.38 6.89
CA ASP A 153 5.24 11.92 7.31
C ASP A 153 5.34 11.21 8.68
N ARG A 154 6.49 10.60 8.98
CA ARG A 154 6.84 10.09 10.32
C ARG A 154 6.86 11.21 11.37
N VAL A 155 7.63 12.27 11.13
CA VAL A 155 7.72 13.42 12.04
C VAL A 155 6.35 14.08 12.19
N TRP A 156 5.58 14.16 11.11
CA TRP A 156 4.20 14.64 11.18
C TRP A 156 3.34 13.77 12.09
N LEU A 157 3.34 12.45 11.91
CA LEU A 157 2.54 11.53 12.72
C LEU A 157 2.90 11.61 14.20
N GLU A 158 4.20 11.56 14.54
CA GLU A 158 4.70 11.64 15.92
C GLU A 158 4.33 12.97 16.61
N ARG A 159 4.23 14.07 15.85
CA ARG A 159 3.82 15.38 16.39
C ARG A 159 2.31 15.53 16.53
N HIS A 160 1.52 14.79 15.75
CA HIS A 160 0.07 14.92 15.66
C HIS A 160 -0.70 13.78 16.36
N GLU A 161 -0.03 12.97 17.20
CA GLU A 161 -0.66 11.98 18.10
C GLU A 161 -1.74 12.59 19.04
N SER A 162 -1.92 13.92 19.05
CA SER A 162 -2.89 14.66 19.87
C SER A 162 -4.10 15.25 19.12
N GLY A 163 -4.45 14.79 17.91
CA GLY A 163 -5.82 14.94 17.38
C GLY A 163 -6.15 16.22 16.59
N GLY A 164 -5.24 16.70 15.73
CA GLY A 164 -5.48 17.91 14.92
C GLY A 164 -4.84 17.95 13.53
N GLY A 165 -4.48 16.81 12.94
CA GLY A 165 -3.92 16.75 11.59
C GLY A 165 -4.95 17.18 10.53
N ARG A 166 -4.52 17.85 9.47
CA ARG A 166 -5.41 18.18 8.34
C ARG A 166 -5.82 16.88 7.65
N GLN A 167 -7.11 16.72 7.38
CA GLN A 167 -7.65 15.50 6.74
C GLN A 167 -6.92 15.16 5.43
N ASP A 168 -6.61 16.16 4.60
CA ASP A 168 -5.89 15.97 3.33
C ASP A 168 -4.48 15.36 3.52
N GLU A 169 -3.80 15.69 4.62
CA GLU A 169 -2.47 15.15 4.94
C GLU A 169 -2.58 13.68 5.34
N LEU A 170 -3.61 13.32 6.12
CA LEU A 170 -3.89 11.94 6.49
C LEU A 170 -4.27 11.11 5.25
N GLU A 171 -5.13 11.62 4.37
CA GLU A 171 -5.49 10.93 3.13
C GLU A 171 -4.28 10.71 2.22
N LEU A 172 -3.41 11.71 2.09
CA LEU A 172 -2.17 11.58 1.34
C LEU A 172 -1.21 10.57 1.97
N LEU A 173 -1.05 10.57 3.29
CA LEU A 173 -0.28 9.55 4.00
C LEU A 173 -0.83 8.15 3.69
N LEU A 174 -2.14 7.95 3.83
CA LEU A 174 -2.78 6.66 3.56
C LEU A 174 -2.61 6.25 2.10
N LEU A 175 -2.72 7.17 1.13
CA LEU A 175 -2.44 6.87 -0.28
C LEU A 175 -0.99 6.40 -0.48
N ARG A 176 -0.01 7.08 0.11
CA ARG A 176 1.41 6.68 0.04
C ARG A 176 1.64 5.30 0.63
N LEU A 177 1.01 4.99 1.78
CA LEU A 177 1.09 3.67 2.40
C LEU A 177 0.53 2.57 1.49
N ASN A 178 -0.61 2.82 0.84
CA ASN A 178 -1.20 1.90 -0.13
C ASN A 178 -0.25 1.63 -1.30
N LEU A 179 0.31 2.69 -1.91
CA LEU A 179 1.26 2.56 -3.02
C LEU A 179 2.54 1.83 -2.61
N VAL A 180 3.12 2.17 -1.46
CA VAL A 180 4.32 1.53 -0.90
C VAL A 180 4.04 0.06 -0.57
N ALA A 181 2.83 -0.30 -0.13
CA ALA A 181 2.42 -1.70 0.07
C ALA A 181 2.37 -2.50 -1.24
N VAL A 182 1.89 -1.90 -2.33
CA VAL A 182 1.95 -2.52 -3.67
C VAL A 182 3.41 -2.77 -4.09
N ARG A 183 4.28 -1.77 -3.89
CA ARG A 183 5.72 -1.91 -4.18
C ARG A 183 6.38 -2.98 -3.32
N ALA A 184 6.12 -3.00 -2.01
CA ALA A 184 6.64 -3.99 -1.07
C ALA A 184 6.31 -5.42 -1.51
N ALA A 185 5.09 -5.66 -1.99
CA ALA A 185 4.67 -6.96 -2.50
C ALA A 185 5.38 -7.40 -3.81
N SER A 186 6.18 -6.52 -4.42
CA SER A 186 6.83 -6.75 -5.72
C SER A 186 8.35 -6.69 -5.67
N THR A 187 8.94 -6.43 -4.50
CA THR A 187 10.38 -6.21 -4.34
C THR A 187 10.91 -6.99 -3.15
N PRO A 188 12.15 -7.53 -3.19
CA PRO A 188 12.79 -8.13 -2.02
C PRO A 188 13.37 -7.08 -1.05
N ASP A 189 13.31 -5.80 -1.39
CA ASP A 189 13.86 -4.73 -0.56
C ASP A 189 13.05 -4.54 0.73
N LEU A 190 13.66 -4.89 1.86
CA LEU A 190 13.04 -4.88 3.18
C LEU A 190 12.75 -3.48 3.72
N ARG A 191 13.29 -2.41 3.11
CA ARG A 191 13.01 -1.04 3.54
C ARG A 191 11.53 -0.67 3.36
N PHE A 192 10.89 -1.19 2.32
CA PHE A 192 9.46 -0.95 2.05
C PHE A 192 8.56 -1.58 3.12
N PRO A 193 8.63 -2.90 3.42
CA PRO A 193 7.82 -3.48 4.49
C PRO A 193 8.19 -2.95 5.88
N ASP A 194 9.44 -2.56 6.13
CA ASP A 194 9.83 -1.92 7.40
C ASP A 194 9.12 -0.57 7.61
N ALA A 195 9.06 0.26 6.56
CA ALA A 195 8.28 1.50 6.60
C ALA A 195 6.80 1.25 6.89
N LEU A 196 6.18 0.27 6.22
CA LEU A 196 4.78 -0.09 6.49
C LEU A 196 4.61 -0.58 7.93
N ASN A 197 5.53 -1.39 8.45
CA ASN A 197 5.49 -1.87 9.82
C ASN A 197 5.47 -0.73 10.85
N TYR A 198 6.28 0.30 10.64
CA TYR A 198 6.28 1.49 11.50
C TYR A 198 4.88 2.13 11.58
N TYR A 199 4.21 2.33 10.43
CA TYR A 199 2.87 2.92 10.42
C TYR A 199 1.78 1.99 10.94
N TYR A 200 1.90 0.68 10.73
CA TYR A 200 1.02 -0.29 11.36
C TYR A 200 1.03 -0.17 12.90
N GLU A 201 2.21 0.04 13.49
CA GLU A 201 2.37 0.19 14.94
C GLU A 201 1.93 1.56 15.44
N LYS A 202 2.14 2.62 14.66
CA LYS A 202 1.94 4.01 15.09
C LYS A 202 0.57 4.60 14.81
N LEU A 203 -0.14 4.12 13.79
CA LEU A 203 -1.49 4.61 13.53
C LEU A 203 -2.43 4.15 14.66
N PRO A 204 -3.21 5.06 15.29
CA PRO A 204 -4.13 4.70 16.38
C PRO A 204 -5.05 3.54 16.00
N GLN A 205 -5.30 2.61 16.91
CA GLN A 205 -6.12 1.41 16.63
C GLN A 205 -7.58 1.73 16.34
N ASP A 206 -8.06 2.81 16.95
CA ASP A 206 -9.38 3.40 16.82
C ASP A 206 -9.44 4.49 15.73
N LEU A 207 -8.37 4.67 14.95
CA LEU A 207 -8.34 5.65 13.87
C LEU A 207 -9.50 5.39 12.89
N GLN A 208 -10.42 6.34 12.85
CA GLN A 208 -11.49 6.43 11.86
C GLN A 208 -11.28 7.72 11.09
N PRO A 209 -10.58 7.69 9.93
CA PRO A 209 -10.31 8.90 9.19
C PRO A 209 -11.64 9.54 8.75
N ALA A 210 -11.82 10.82 9.08
CA ALA A 210 -13.05 11.54 8.81
C ALA A 210 -13.05 12.09 7.38
N GLY A 211 -13.70 11.42 6.42
CA GLY A 211 -13.80 11.93 5.06
C GLY A 211 -14.18 10.86 4.05
N ASP A 212 -14.35 11.26 2.80
CA ASP A 212 -14.80 10.41 1.69
C ASP A 212 -13.81 9.28 1.34
N ARG A 213 -12.59 9.33 1.92
CA ARG A 213 -11.51 8.38 1.63
C ARG A 213 -10.98 7.65 2.85
N GLY A 214 -11.73 7.63 3.96
CA GLY A 214 -11.31 6.92 5.17
C GLY A 214 -11.07 5.42 4.94
N TRP A 215 -11.73 4.83 3.94
CA TRP A 215 -11.51 3.45 3.50
C TRP A 215 -10.06 3.13 3.06
N LEU A 216 -9.24 4.13 2.73
CA LEU A 216 -7.82 3.94 2.40
C LEU A 216 -7.05 3.25 3.53
N LEU A 217 -7.47 3.44 4.80
CA LEU A 217 -6.91 2.71 5.94
C LEU A 217 -7.16 1.21 5.82
N ALA A 218 -8.39 0.80 5.51
CA ALA A 218 -8.71 -0.61 5.31
C ALA A 218 -7.95 -1.17 4.09
N SER A 219 -7.90 -0.41 2.99
CA SER A 219 -7.16 -0.80 1.78
C SER A 219 -5.67 -1.03 2.10
N TYR A 220 -5.05 -0.14 2.89
CA TYR A 220 -3.66 -0.27 3.34
C TYR A 220 -3.46 -1.57 4.12
N LEU A 221 -4.32 -1.88 5.09
CA LEU A 221 -4.19 -3.09 5.90
C LEU A 221 -4.34 -4.37 5.05
N GLY A 222 -5.26 -4.36 4.09
CA GLY A 222 -5.40 -5.45 3.11
C GLY A 222 -4.17 -5.63 2.24
N LEU A 223 -3.60 -4.54 1.71
CA LEU A 223 -2.38 -4.59 0.90
C LEU A 223 -1.13 -4.95 1.71
N TYR A 224 -1.03 -4.48 2.96
CA TYR A 224 0.09 -4.81 3.83
C TYR A 224 0.09 -6.30 4.19
N ALA A 225 -1.07 -6.89 4.48
CA ALA A 225 -1.21 -8.34 4.67
C ALA A 225 -0.65 -9.12 3.47
N ARG A 226 -0.96 -8.65 2.26
CA ARG A 226 -0.50 -9.26 1.01
C ARG A 226 1.00 -9.12 0.82
N ALA A 227 1.56 -7.95 1.09
CA ALA A 227 3.01 -7.72 1.04
C ALA A 227 3.75 -8.69 1.98
N LEU A 228 3.28 -8.82 3.24
CA LEU A 228 3.81 -9.77 4.20
C LEU A 228 3.72 -11.22 3.68
N ALA A 229 2.57 -11.62 3.14
CA ALA A 229 2.38 -12.96 2.62
C ALA A 229 3.29 -13.29 1.42
N VAL A 230 3.55 -12.32 0.53
CA VAL A 230 4.51 -12.52 -0.57
C VAL A 230 5.92 -12.77 -0.04
N HIS A 231 6.38 -11.97 0.92
CA HIS A 231 7.69 -12.18 1.53
C HIS A 231 7.80 -13.51 2.28
N LEU A 232 6.70 -14.00 2.87
CA LEU A 232 6.67 -15.34 3.46
C LEU A 232 6.81 -16.43 2.41
N LYS A 233 6.13 -16.32 1.27
CA LYS A 233 6.24 -17.30 0.17
C LYS A 233 7.63 -17.31 -0.46
N GLN A 234 8.30 -16.16 -0.56
CA GLN A 234 9.66 -16.07 -1.11
C GLN A 234 10.74 -16.59 -0.16
N ALA A 235 10.43 -16.74 1.13
CA ALA A 235 11.36 -17.25 2.11
C ALA A 235 11.47 -18.79 2.09
N PHE A 236 10.49 -19.49 1.51
CA PHE A 236 10.44 -20.96 1.42
C PHE A 236 10.69 -21.44 -0.01
#